data_AF-A0A9Y2MT79-F1
#
_entry.id   AF-A0A9Y2MT79-F1
#
_cell.length_a   1.000
_cell.length_b   1.000
_cell.length_c   1.000
_cell.angle_alpha   90.00
_cell.angle_beta   90.00
_cell.angle_gamma   90.00
#
_symmetry.space_group_name_H-M   'P 1'
#
loop_
_entity.id
_entity.type
_entity.pdbx_description
1 polymer ?
#
loop_
_entity_poly.entity_id
_entity_poly.type
_entity_poly.pdbx_seq_one_letter_code
_entity_poly.pdbx_strand_id
1 'polypeptide(L)'
;MKLRALTAAVLALGALVTVPVATASAATLPACQHFYSGPIPDRPVSGGHGPGSLVGAVNVGNRLPAPTGVTGGLGSDGKVTFTFSRVPGAKAYRAFRNGQALQWISDWGQPTLQVTDASPCQNANYQLYAMTAEDNSPGSLGQISTAYRVNSANKLAPYALAKGMTLNYRVTAYNDIAQTALGYQAGPGFCAVDARNIPWGTRISVPGYGHCYAADIGSWIKDDILDVWLPGNQANDWGVQRLTLTVE
;
A
#
# COMPACT_ATOMS: atom_id res chain seq x y z
N MET A 1 -78.06 38.78 -14.44
CA MET A 1 -76.79 38.75 -15.20
C MET A 1 -75.92 37.64 -14.60
N LYS A 2 -75.81 36.48 -15.25
CA LYS A 2 -75.06 35.31 -14.75
C LYS A 2 -73.58 35.44 -15.17
N LEU A 3 -72.67 35.52 -14.21
CA LEU A 3 -71.22 35.53 -14.46
C LEU A 3 -70.68 34.10 -14.26
N ARG A 4 -70.16 33.49 -15.33
CA ARG A 4 -69.44 32.19 -15.27
C ARG A 4 -67.95 32.47 -15.12
N ALA A 5 -67.34 32.00 -14.04
CA ALA A 5 -65.89 31.99 -13.88
C ALA A 5 -65.31 30.72 -14.54
N LEU A 6 -64.39 30.88 -15.48
CA LEU A 6 -63.55 29.80 -16.01
C LEU A 6 -62.24 29.77 -15.24
N THR A 7 -61.95 28.66 -14.59
CA THR A 7 -60.66 28.38 -13.96
C THR A 7 -59.75 27.70 -14.98
N ALA A 8 -58.67 28.37 -15.37
CA ALA A 8 -57.63 27.78 -16.22
C ALA A 8 -56.56 27.12 -15.34
N ALA A 9 -56.42 25.79 -15.43
CA ALA A 9 -55.35 25.05 -14.78
C ALA A 9 -54.09 25.12 -15.65
N VAL A 10 -53.03 25.76 -15.13
CA VAL A 10 -51.70 25.78 -15.76
C VAL A 10 -50.94 24.53 -15.34
N LEU A 11 -50.83 23.54 -16.23
CA LEU A 11 -49.89 22.42 -16.07
C LEU A 11 -48.48 22.90 -16.41
N ALA A 12 -47.64 23.07 -15.39
CA ALA A 12 -46.21 23.26 -15.57
C ALA A 12 -45.55 21.88 -15.81
N LEU A 13 -45.23 21.55 -17.06
CA LEU A 13 -44.33 20.44 -17.37
C LEU A 13 -42.90 20.85 -17.01
N GLY A 14 -42.44 20.48 -15.81
CA GLY A 14 -41.03 20.53 -15.46
C GLY A 14 -40.28 19.38 -16.14
N ALA A 15 -39.50 19.67 -17.17
CA ALA A 15 -38.58 18.69 -17.74
C ALA A 15 -37.47 18.39 -16.72
N LEU A 16 -37.44 17.17 -16.17
CA LEU A 16 -36.30 16.70 -15.38
C LEU A 16 -35.09 16.58 -16.31
N VAL A 17 -34.14 17.50 -16.17
CA VAL A 17 -32.81 17.36 -16.76
C VAL A 17 -32.04 16.35 -15.91
N THR A 18 -31.99 15.10 -16.35
CA THR A 18 -31.09 14.10 -15.76
C THR A 18 -29.67 14.41 -16.23
N VAL A 19 -28.89 15.11 -15.40
CA VAL A 19 -27.46 15.22 -15.63
C VAL A 19 -26.87 13.81 -15.44
N PRO A 20 -26.18 13.23 -16.43
CA PRO A 20 -25.55 11.93 -16.25
C PRO A 20 -24.49 12.06 -15.15
N VAL A 21 -24.68 11.35 -14.03
CA VAL A 21 -23.63 11.21 -13.02
C VAL A 21 -22.52 10.42 -13.68
N ALA A 22 -21.35 11.05 -13.85
CA ALA A 22 -20.17 10.38 -14.40
C ALA A 22 -19.88 9.14 -13.53
N THR A 23 -19.96 7.95 -14.12
CA THR A 23 -19.63 6.70 -13.43
C THR A 23 -18.14 6.70 -13.12
N ALA A 24 -17.79 6.44 -11.86
CA ALA A 24 -16.40 6.38 -11.45
C ALA A 24 -15.59 5.39 -12.30
N SER A 25 -14.43 5.83 -12.76
CA SER A 25 -13.49 5.01 -13.51
C SER A 25 -12.12 5.07 -12.84
N ALA A 26 -11.36 3.98 -12.90
CA ALA A 26 -9.98 3.94 -12.42
C ALA A 26 -9.12 5.06 -13.04
N ALA A 27 -9.41 5.44 -14.30
CA ALA A 27 -8.71 6.49 -15.01
C ALA A 27 -9.00 7.91 -14.47
N THR A 28 -10.14 8.10 -13.78
CA THR A 28 -10.58 9.40 -13.26
C THR A 28 -10.31 9.58 -11.76
N LEU A 29 -9.75 8.56 -11.09
CA LEU A 29 -9.37 8.68 -9.68
C LEU A 29 -8.25 9.72 -9.50
N PRO A 30 -8.21 10.44 -8.38
CA PRO A 30 -7.13 11.37 -8.10
C PRO A 30 -5.79 10.64 -8.01
N ALA A 31 -4.69 11.31 -8.38
CA ALA A 31 -3.35 10.74 -8.25
C ALA A 31 -3.01 10.48 -6.77
N CYS A 32 -2.41 9.31 -6.49
CA CYS A 32 -2.00 8.98 -5.13
C CYS A 32 -0.90 9.93 -4.62
N GLN A 33 -1.21 10.62 -3.53
CA GLN A 33 -0.23 11.44 -2.82
C GLN A 33 0.59 10.60 -1.86
N HIS A 34 1.82 11.05 -1.60
CA HIS A 34 2.59 10.52 -0.47
C HIS A 34 1.85 10.81 0.82
N PHE A 35 1.94 9.92 1.81
CA PHE A 35 1.25 10.11 3.08
C PHE A 35 1.78 11.33 3.85
N TYR A 36 3.04 11.70 3.60
CA TYR A 36 3.65 12.91 4.13
C TYR A 36 3.68 14.01 3.06
N SER A 37 3.06 15.15 3.37
CA SER A 37 2.95 16.33 2.50
C SER A 37 3.95 17.44 2.81
N GLY A 38 4.74 17.29 3.87
CA GLY A 38 5.73 18.29 4.27
C GLY A 38 6.98 18.31 3.38
N PRO A 39 7.88 19.28 3.60
CA PRO A 39 9.13 19.37 2.87
C PRO A 39 10.03 18.17 3.19
N ILE A 40 10.71 17.66 2.17
CA ILE A 40 11.75 16.64 2.32
C ILE A 40 13.09 17.36 2.35
N PRO A 41 13.93 17.13 3.38
CA PRO A 41 15.26 17.71 3.41
C PRO A 41 16.08 17.30 2.19
N ASP A 42 16.84 18.24 1.64
CA ASP A 42 17.84 17.91 0.64
C ASP A 42 18.94 17.06 1.30
N ARG A 43 19.14 15.86 0.76
CA ARG A 43 20.13 14.89 1.23
C ARG A 43 21.00 14.52 0.02
N PRO A 44 22.03 15.32 -0.29
CA PRO A 44 22.89 15.06 -1.44
C PRO A 44 23.65 13.75 -1.26
N VAL A 45 24.04 13.14 -2.38
CA VAL A 45 24.89 11.95 -2.38
C VAL A 45 26.21 12.29 -1.69
N SER A 46 26.53 11.55 -0.63
CA SER A 46 27.72 11.77 0.20
C SER A 46 28.73 10.63 0.10
N GLY A 47 28.38 9.54 -0.59
CA GLY A 47 29.13 8.29 -0.52
C GLY A 47 28.98 7.64 0.85
N GLY A 48 29.65 6.51 1.05
CA GLY A 48 29.62 5.78 2.32
C GLY A 48 30.03 4.32 2.14
N HIS A 49 29.99 3.56 3.22
CA HIS A 49 30.43 2.16 3.25
C HIS A 49 29.33 1.25 3.79
N GLY A 50 29.22 0.06 3.21
CA GLY A 50 28.28 -0.97 3.66
C GLY A 50 28.68 -1.62 4.99
N PRO A 51 27.85 -2.55 5.50
CA PRO A 51 28.08 -3.29 6.76
C PRO A 51 29.31 -4.22 6.79
N GLY A 52 30.17 -4.19 5.76
CA GLY A 52 31.31 -5.10 5.57
C GLY A 52 30.89 -6.51 5.11
N SER A 53 29.88 -7.10 5.75
CA SER A 53 29.25 -8.36 5.34
C SER A 53 27.83 -8.11 4.83
N LEU A 54 27.49 -8.71 3.68
CA LEU A 54 26.16 -8.54 3.09
C LEU A 54 25.06 -9.13 3.99
N VAL A 55 23.98 -8.38 4.11
CA VAL A 55 22.78 -8.75 4.86
C VAL A 55 21.99 -9.82 4.11
N GLY A 56 21.68 -10.92 4.80
CA GLY A 56 20.92 -12.05 4.27
C GLY A 56 19.42 -11.74 4.09
N ALA A 57 18.75 -12.57 3.29
CA ALA A 57 17.33 -12.41 3.03
C ALA A 57 16.46 -12.68 4.27
N VAL A 58 15.49 -11.80 4.52
CA VAL A 58 14.48 -12.01 5.57
C VAL A 58 13.59 -13.22 5.23
N ASN A 59 13.40 -14.12 6.19
CA ASN A 59 12.46 -15.23 6.08
C ASN A 59 11.12 -14.89 6.77
N VAL A 60 10.04 -14.88 5.99
CA VAL A 60 8.66 -14.69 6.46
C VAL A 60 7.80 -15.96 6.33
N GLY A 61 8.37 -17.06 5.83
CA GLY A 61 7.64 -18.28 5.49
C GLY A 61 7.04 -19.04 6.67
N ASN A 62 7.54 -18.79 7.89
CA ASN A 62 7.01 -19.40 9.11
C ASN A 62 5.75 -18.70 9.66
N ARG A 63 5.29 -17.64 8.99
CA ARG A 63 4.09 -16.86 9.36
C ARG A 63 2.86 -17.39 8.63
N LEU A 64 1.66 -17.02 9.10
CA LEU A 64 0.42 -17.30 8.37
C LEU A 64 0.56 -16.89 6.90
N PRO A 65 0.06 -17.70 5.95
CA PRO A 65 0.13 -17.36 4.54
C PRO A 65 -0.67 -16.10 4.26
N ALA A 66 -0.28 -15.38 3.21
CA ALA A 66 -1.02 -14.22 2.77
C ALA A 66 -2.46 -14.58 2.37
N PRO A 67 -3.45 -13.73 2.65
CA PRO A 67 -4.81 -13.90 2.15
C PRO A 67 -4.85 -14.09 0.62
N THR A 68 -5.70 -15.00 0.16
CA THR A 68 -5.90 -15.31 -1.26
C THR A 68 -7.35 -15.05 -1.68
N GLY A 69 -7.68 -15.29 -2.95
CA GLY A 69 -9.05 -15.11 -3.45
C GLY A 69 -9.52 -13.65 -3.49
N VAL A 70 -8.58 -12.70 -3.58
CA VAL A 70 -8.90 -11.28 -3.64
C VAL A 70 -9.69 -10.96 -4.91
N THR A 71 -10.93 -10.50 -4.76
CA THR A 71 -11.81 -10.15 -5.87
C THR A 71 -12.64 -8.92 -5.54
N GLY A 72 -12.88 -8.06 -6.53
CA GLY A 72 -13.57 -6.79 -6.31
C GLY A 72 -13.09 -5.73 -7.28
N GLY A 73 -13.26 -4.46 -6.91
CA GLY A 73 -12.90 -3.36 -7.77
C GLY A 73 -13.54 -2.04 -7.38
N LEU A 74 -13.44 -1.07 -8.30
CA LEU A 74 -14.05 0.25 -8.18
C LEU A 74 -15.53 0.16 -8.52
N GLY A 75 -16.39 0.52 -7.56
CA GLY A 75 -17.83 0.63 -7.73
C GLY A 75 -18.23 1.94 -8.42
N SER A 76 -19.47 2.00 -8.90
CA SER A 76 -20.06 3.22 -9.46
C SER A 76 -20.19 4.34 -8.42
N ASP A 77 -20.14 3.99 -7.13
CA ASP A 77 -20.11 4.90 -5.98
C ASP A 77 -18.73 5.53 -5.73
N GLY A 78 -17.74 5.23 -6.56
CA GLY A 78 -16.38 5.77 -6.45
C GLY A 78 -15.53 5.11 -5.37
N LYS A 79 -15.99 4.02 -4.75
CA LYS A 79 -15.25 3.30 -3.71
C LYS A 79 -14.61 2.04 -4.28
N VAL A 80 -13.46 1.66 -3.74
CA VAL A 80 -12.89 0.33 -4.04
C VAL A 80 -13.36 -0.63 -2.97
N THR A 81 -14.13 -1.63 -3.37
CA THR A 81 -14.63 -2.69 -2.49
C THR A 81 -14.13 -4.03 -3.00
N PHE A 82 -13.58 -4.84 -2.11
CA PHE A 82 -13.11 -6.18 -2.45
C PHE A 82 -13.26 -7.16 -1.30
N THR A 83 -13.31 -8.44 -1.67
CA THR A 83 -13.38 -9.56 -0.74
C THR A 83 -12.17 -10.45 -0.87
N PHE A 84 -11.94 -11.29 0.14
CA PHE A 84 -10.85 -12.28 0.17
C PHE A 84 -11.25 -13.50 0.99
N SER A 85 -10.58 -14.63 0.73
CA SER A 85 -10.82 -15.90 1.43
C SER A 85 -10.24 -15.87 2.84
N ARG A 86 -10.98 -16.43 3.80
CA ARG A 86 -10.51 -16.63 5.17
C ARG A 86 -9.25 -17.52 5.20
N VAL A 87 -8.25 -17.12 5.98
CA VAL A 87 -7.02 -17.90 6.22
C VAL A 87 -7.20 -18.78 7.47
N PRO A 88 -6.98 -20.12 7.38
CA PRO A 88 -7.02 -20.98 8.55
C PRO A 88 -6.07 -20.53 9.66
N GLY A 89 -6.56 -20.52 10.90
CA GLY A 89 -5.80 -20.07 12.07
C GLY A 89 -5.75 -18.55 12.28
N ALA A 90 -6.30 -17.75 11.36
CA ALA A 90 -6.40 -16.32 11.55
C ALA A 90 -7.44 -15.95 12.63
N LYS A 91 -7.16 -14.86 13.33
CA LYS A 91 -8.05 -14.20 14.30
C LYS A 91 -8.44 -12.79 13.84
N ALA A 92 -7.60 -12.15 13.03
CA ALA A 92 -7.90 -10.88 12.42
C ALA A 92 -7.07 -10.67 11.14
N TYR A 93 -7.35 -9.58 10.43
CA TYR A 93 -6.66 -9.16 9.22
C TYR A 93 -6.42 -7.65 9.25
N ARG A 94 -5.38 -7.22 8.55
CA ARG A 94 -5.10 -5.81 8.32
C ARG A 94 -5.00 -5.56 6.84
N ALA A 95 -5.74 -4.58 6.35
CA ALA A 95 -5.67 -4.10 4.98
C ALA A 95 -4.96 -2.75 4.93
N PHE A 96 -4.24 -2.51 3.85
CA PHE A 96 -3.43 -1.33 3.62
C PHE A 96 -3.65 -0.78 2.21
N ARG A 97 -3.38 0.52 2.07
CA ARG A 97 -3.26 1.21 0.78
C ARG A 97 -1.96 2.00 0.77
N ASN A 98 -1.05 1.68 -0.14
CA ASN A 98 0.26 2.35 -0.25
C ASN A 98 0.98 2.44 1.11
N GLY A 99 1.01 1.33 1.87
CA GLY A 99 1.62 1.25 3.20
C GLY A 99 0.84 1.97 4.33
N GLN A 100 -0.25 2.66 4.03
CA GLN A 100 -1.12 3.26 5.05
C GLN A 100 -2.19 2.28 5.48
N ALA A 101 -2.45 2.19 6.79
CA ALA A 101 -3.52 1.36 7.32
C ALA A 101 -4.88 1.79 6.75
N LEU A 102 -5.60 0.84 6.15
CA LEU A 102 -6.91 1.05 5.57
C LEU A 102 -8.01 0.52 6.49
N GLN A 103 -7.90 -0.73 6.92
CA GLN A 103 -8.97 -1.36 7.69
C GLN A 103 -8.45 -2.50 8.59
N TRP A 104 -8.99 -2.59 9.80
CA TRP A 104 -8.91 -3.78 10.65
C TRP A 104 -10.13 -4.65 10.44
N ILE A 105 -9.95 -5.97 10.33
CA ILE A 105 -11.06 -6.91 10.15
C ILE A 105 -10.91 -8.07 11.14
N SER A 106 -11.84 -8.21 12.08
CA SER A 106 -11.91 -9.35 13.00
C SER A 106 -12.46 -10.60 12.31
N ASP A 107 -11.93 -11.76 12.68
CA ASP A 107 -12.37 -13.06 12.15
C ASP A 107 -13.42 -13.70 13.06
N TRP A 108 -14.69 -13.70 12.63
CA TRP A 108 -15.80 -14.34 13.33
C TRP A 108 -16.17 -15.70 12.72
N GLY A 109 -15.30 -16.27 11.88
CA GLY A 109 -15.52 -17.53 11.19
C GLY A 109 -16.19 -17.40 9.82
N GLN A 110 -16.41 -16.18 9.31
CA GLN A 110 -16.95 -15.98 7.96
C GLN A 110 -16.02 -16.57 6.87
N PRO A 111 -16.55 -17.27 5.84
CA PRO A 111 -15.71 -17.87 4.79
C PRO A 111 -15.01 -16.84 3.90
N THR A 112 -15.58 -15.63 3.83
CA THR A 112 -15.12 -14.52 3.01
C THR A 112 -15.20 -13.24 3.83
N LEU A 113 -14.19 -12.39 3.70
CA LEU A 113 -14.08 -11.10 4.36
C LEU A 113 -14.07 -9.97 3.33
N GLN A 114 -14.31 -8.73 3.76
CA GLN A 114 -14.47 -7.58 2.88
C GLN A 114 -13.63 -6.39 3.38
N VAL A 115 -13.11 -5.61 2.42
CA VAL A 115 -12.43 -4.34 2.62
C VAL A 115 -13.11 -3.27 1.78
N THR A 116 -13.19 -2.05 2.29
CA THR A 116 -13.65 -0.87 1.53
C THR A 116 -12.70 0.30 1.69
N ASP A 117 -12.26 0.86 0.56
CA ASP A 117 -11.60 2.16 0.49
C ASP A 117 -12.60 3.20 -0.02
N ALA A 118 -12.95 4.13 0.86
CA ALA A 118 -13.91 5.20 0.59
C ALA A 118 -13.31 6.37 -0.20
N SER A 119 -11.99 6.45 -0.36
CA SER A 119 -11.32 7.55 -1.05
C SER A 119 -10.14 7.06 -1.87
N PRO A 120 -10.37 6.15 -2.85
CA PRO A 120 -9.31 5.52 -3.61
C PRO A 120 -8.56 6.53 -4.49
N CYS A 121 -7.33 6.17 -4.83
CA CYS A 121 -6.49 6.96 -5.73
C CYS A 121 -5.92 6.08 -6.84
N GLN A 122 -5.51 6.71 -7.94
CA GLN A 122 -5.06 6.02 -9.13
C GLN A 122 -3.81 5.17 -8.86
N ASN A 123 -3.80 3.93 -9.35
CA ASN A 123 -2.71 2.96 -9.20
C ASN A 123 -2.32 2.63 -7.75
N ALA A 124 -3.23 2.85 -6.79
CA ALA A 124 -2.99 2.49 -5.40
C ALA A 124 -2.70 0.99 -5.24
N ASN A 125 -1.67 0.66 -4.45
CA ASN A 125 -1.34 -0.71 -4.06
C ASN A 125 -2.17 -1.10 -2.84
N TYR A 126 -3.16 -1.96 -3.02
CA TYR A 126 -3.90 -2.60 -1.94
C TYR A 126 -3.22 -3.88 -1.51
N GLN A 127 -2.98 -4.05 -0.22
CA GLN A 127 -2.35 -5.25 0.34
C GLN A 127 -2.99 -5.62 1.67
N LEU A 128 -2.86 -6.88 2.06
CA LEU A 128 -3.42 -7.39 3.31
C LEU A 128 -2.61 -8.57 3.85
N TYR A 129 -2.65 -8.75 5.17
CA TYR A 129 -2.15 -9.95 5.83
C TYR A 129 -3.19 -10.48 6.82
N ALA A 130 -3.05 -11.76 7.19
CA ALA A 130 -3.76 -12.39 8.31
C ALA A 130 -2.93 -12.29 9.60
N MET A 131 -3.58 -12.36 10.77
CA MET A 131 -2.92 -12.36 12.09
C MET A 131 -3.39 -13.55 12.92
N THR A 132 -2.49 -14.15 13.70
CA THR A 132 -2.81 -15.26 14.62
C THR A 132 -3.49 -14.79 15.92
N ALA A 133 -3.51 -13.48 16.17
CA ALA A 133 -4.13 -12.85 17.34
C ALA A 133 -4.74 -11.49 16.93
N GLU A 134 -5.68 -10.98 17.73
CA GLU A 134 -6.22 -9.63 17.55
C GLU A 134 -5.32 -8.57 18.19
N ASP A 135 -4.06 -8.49 17.74
CA ASP A 135 -3.07 -7.54 18.26
C ASP A 135 -2.13 -7.02 17.15
N ASN A 136 -1.18 -6.15 17.52
CA ASN A 136 -0.12 -5.66 16.63
C ASN A 136 1.26 -6.21 17.04
N SER A 137 1.31 -7.42 17.63
CA SER A 137 2.59 -8.01 18.03
C SER A 137 3.33 -8.51 16.79
N PRO A 138 4.66 -8.29 16.64
CA PRO A 138 5.38 -8.73 15.44
C PRO A 138 5.32 -10.23 15.20
N GLY A 139 5.09 -11.01 16.25
CA GLY A 139 4.95 -12.46 16.18
C GLY A 139 3.58 -12.94 15.66
N SER A 140 2.53 -12.12 15.76
CA SER A 140 1.19 -12.51 15.29
C SER A 140 0.97 -12.25 13.80
N LEU A 141 1.76 -11.35 13.20
CA LEU A 141 1.57 -10.89 11.83
C LEU A 141 1.92 -11.96 10.78
N GLY A 142 1.04 -12.14 9.81
CA GLY A 142 1.21 -13.02 8.66
C GLY A 142 2.12 -12.45 7.58
N GLN A 143 2.19 -13.16 6.46
CA GLN A 143 2.82 -12.69 5.23
C GLN A 143 1.93 -11.64 4.56
N ILE A 144 2.51 -10.54 4.10
CA ILE A 144 1.79 -9.55 3.27
C ILE A 144 1.45 -10.17 1.91
N SER A 145 0.25 -9.90 1.41
CA SER A 145 -0.16 -10.32 0.06
C SER A 145 0.67 -9.63 -1.02
N THR A 146 0.59 -10.17 -2.25
CA THR A 146 0.88 -9.35 -3.44
C THR A 146 0.06 -8.06 -3.42
N ALA A 147 0.49 -7.05 -4.16
CA ALA A 147 -0.32 -5.85 -4.33
C ALA A 147 -1.45 -6.11 -5.31
N TYR A 148 -2.55 -5.39 -5.11
CA TYR A 148 -3.66 -5.36 -6.04
C TYR A 148 -3.90 -3.92 -6.46
N ARG A 149 -4.08 -3.70 -7.77
CA ARG A 149 -4.43 -2.40 -8.35
C ARG A 149 -5.73 -2.51 -9.10
N VAL A 150 -6.51 -1.44 -9.11
CA VAL A 150 -7.69 -1.35 -9.99
C VAL A 150 -7.22 -1.16 -11.42
N ASN A 151 -7.62 -2.06 -12.32
CA ASN A 151 -7.30 -2.01 -13.74
C ASN A 151 -8.30 -1.12 -14.52
N SER A 152 -8.09 -1.02 -15.84
CA SER A 152 -8.97 -0.24 -16.73
C SER A 152 -10.42 -0.74 -16.80
N ALA A 153 -10.67 -1.99 -16.42
CA ALA A 153 -12.02 -2.57 -16.31
C ALA A 153 -12.64 -2.35 -14.91
N ASN A 154 -12.09 -1.45 -14.10
CA ASN A 154 -12.51 -1.19 -12.73
C ASN A 154 -12.45 -2.42 -11.80
N LYS A 155 -11.63 -3.44 -12.12
CA LYS A 155 -11.45 -4.65 -11.29
C LYS A 155 -10.09 -4.62 -10.59
N LEU A 156 -10.02 -5.15 -9.38
CA LEU A 156 -8.72 -5.43 -8.77
C LEU A 156 -8.03 -6.57 -9.53
N ALA A 157 -6.76 -6.35 -9.83
CA ALA A 157 -5.86 -7.33 -10.43
C ALA A 157 -4.54 -7.37 -9.63
N PRO A 158 -3.90 -8.55 -9.50
CA PRO A 158 -2.58 -8.67 -8.90
C PRO A 158 -1.57 -7.77 -9.62
N TYR A 159 -0.65 -7.21 -8.85
CA TYR A 159 0.43 -6.35 -9.30
C TYR A 159 1.70 -6.68 -8.52
N ALA A 160 2.79 -6.87 -9.25
CA ALA A 160 4.13 -6.99 -8.69
C ALA A 160 5.10 -6.31 -9.64
N LEU A 161 6.19 -5.78 -9.09
CA LEU A 161 7.33 -5.38 -9.90
C LEU A 161 7.95 -6.62 -10.53
N ALA A 162 8.35 -6.53 -11.79
CA ALA A 162 8.93 -7.66 -12.50
C ALA A 162 10.29 -8.03 -11.88
N LYS A 163 10.54 -9.34 -11.71
CA LYS A 163 11.86 -9.84 -11.33
C LYS A 163 12.91 -9.36 -12.35
N GLY A 164 14.06 -8.91 -11.86
CA GLY A 164 15.14 -8.33 -12.66
C GLY A 164 14.91 -6.87 -13.06
N MET A 165 13.77 -6.27 -12.72
CA MET A 165 13.56 -4.83 -12.90
C MET A 165 14.62 -4.06 -12.11
N THR A 166 15.26 -3.10 -12.77
CA THR A 166 16.25 -2.22 -12.16
C THR A 166 15.63 -0.89 -11.74
N LEU A 167 16.05 -0.39 -10.57
CA LEU A 167 15.55 0.86 -9.99
C LEU A 167 16.74 1.75 -9.61
N ASN A 168 16.87 2.94 -10.20
CA ASN A 168 17.94 3.88 -9.84
C ASN A 168 17.50 4.80 -8.70
N TYR A 169 17.79 4.40 -7.46
CA TYR A 169 17.24 5.03 -6.25
C TYR A 169 18.35 5.67 -5.41
N ARG A 170 17.98 6.71 -4.65
CA ARG A 170 18.78 7.22 -3.55
C ARG A 170 18.58 6.31 -2.35
N VAL A 171 19.64 5.67 -1.90
CA VAL A 171 19.62 4.75 -0.76
C VAL A 171 20.25 5.41 0.45
N THR A 172 19.46 5.54 1.50
CA THR A 172 19.89 6.01 2.82
C THR A 172 19.85 4.87 3.83
N ALA A 173 20.22 5.13 5.08
CA ALA A 173 19.99 4.18 6.17
C ALA A 173 19.32 4.79 7.40
N TYR A 174 18.62 3.95 8.15
CA TYR A 174 18.04 4.20 9.47
C TYR A 174 18.42 3.10 10.46
N ASN A 175 18.25 3.35 11.76
CA ASN A 175 18.67 2.43 12.82
C ASN A 175 17.65 2.28 13.97
N ASP A 176 16.42 2.74 13.78
CA ASP A 176 15.38 2.68 14.81
C ASP A 176 15.06 1.22 15.19
N ILE A 177 14.92 0.98 16.49
CA ILE A 177 14.66 -0.36 17.07
C ILE A 177 13.16 -0.49 17.42
N ALA A 178 12.30 -0.11 16.49
CA ALA A 178 10.85 -0.14 16.62
C ALA A 178 10.23 -1.20 15.69
N GLN A 179 8.91 -1.22 15.57
CA GLN A 179 8.25 -1.95 14.49
C GLN A 179 8.34 -1.12 13.20
N THR A 180 8.63 -1.79 12.09
CA THR A 180 8.35 -1.28 10.75
C THR A 180 6.87 -0.92 10.62
N ALA A 181 6.50 -0.09 9.66
CA ALA A 181 5.10 0.24 9.41
C ALA A 181 4.22 -0.96 9.00
N LEU A 182 4.80 -2.02 8.42
CA LEU A 182 4.12 -3.30 8.20
C LEU A 182 3.94 -4.11 9.51
N GLY A 183 4.63 -3.72 10.58
CA GLY A 183 4.50 -4.25 11.94
C GLY A 183 5.57 -5.29 12.34
N TYR A 184 6.49 -5.65 11.45
CA TYR A 184 7.63 -6.50 11.79
C TYR A 184 8.65 -5.74 12.66
N GLN A 185 9.35 -6.45 13.53
CA GLN A 185 10.47 -5.86 14.29
C GLN A 185 11.54 -5.38 13.31
N ALA A 186 11.87 -4.08 13.35
CA ALA A 186 12.92 -3.51 12.51
C ALA A 186 14.28 -4.15 12.84
N GLY A 187 15.11 -4.28 11.80
CA GLY A 187 16.35 -5.03 11.87
C GLY A 187 16.97 -5.27 10.49
N PRO A 188 18.14 -5.92 10.42
CA PRO A 188 18.82 -6.19 9.16
C PRO A 188 17.90 -6.93 8.20
N GLY A 189 17.89 -6.46 6.95
CA GLY A 189 17.16 -7.04 5.84
C GLY A 189 15.80 -6.39 5.61
N PHE A 190 15.35 -5.48 6.48
CA PHE A 190 14.20 -4.63 6.20
C PHE A 190 14.63 -3.30 5.59
N CYS A 191 13.78 -2.72 4.74
CA CYS A 191 13.93 -1.34 4.30
C CYS A 191 12.59 -0.60 4.21
N ALA A 192 12.68 0.72 4.34
CA ALA A 192 11.60 1.65 4.08
C ALA A 192 11.58 2.04 2.60
N VAL A 193 10.39 2.17 2.05
CA VAL A 193 10.17 2.53 0.65
C VAL A 193 9.01 3.51 0.52
N ASP A 194 8.89 4.17 -0.63
CA ASP A 194 7.62 4.73 -1.04
C ASP A 194 6.70 3.60 -1.53
N ALA A 195 5.74 3.21 -0.69
CA ALA A 195 4.84 2.10 -0.99
C ALA A 195 3.84 2.35 -2.13
N ARG A 196 3.83 3.55 -2.74
CA ARG A 196 3.15 3.82 -4.02
C ARG A 196 3.93 3.21 -5.19
N ASN A 197 5.26 3.26 -5.11
CA ASN A 197 6.18 2.84 -6.15
C ASN A 197 6.62 1.38 -5.97
N ILE A 198 7.00 1.01 -4.74
CA ILE A 198 7.46 -0.33 -4.37
C ILE A 198 6.47 -0.90 -3.36
N PRO A 199 5.56 -1.81 -3.76
CA PRO A 199 4.67 -2.45 -2.81
C PRO A 199 5.43 -3.22 -1.73
N TRP A 200 4.88 -3.31 -0.52
CA TRP A 200 5.49 -4.10 0.55
C TRP A 200 5.59 -5.58 0.16
N GLY A 201 6.55 -6.27 0.74
CA GLY A 201 6.89 -7.64 0.37
C GLY A 201 7.76 -7.79 -0.87
N THR A 202 8.03 -6.70 -1.60
CA THR A 202 9.03 -6.69 -2.66
C THR A 202 10.41 -7.00 -2.07
N ARG A 203 11.12 -7.96 -2.69
CA ARG A 203 12.50 -8.29 -2.37
C ARG A 203 13.43 -7.58 -3.35
N ILE A 204 14.49 -6.97 -2.83
CA ILE A 204 15.37 -6.08 -3.57
C ILE A 204 16.82 -6.39 -3.21
N SER A 205 17.65 -6.64 -4.22
CA SER A 205 19.10 -6.67 -4.08
C SER A 205 19.64 -5.24 -4.12
N VAL A 206 20.32 -4.84 -3.05
CA VAL A 206 20.91 -3.50 -2.86
C VAL A 206 22.43 -3.63 -2.85
N PRO A 207 23.15 -3.07 -3.85
CA PRO A 207 24.60 -3.13 -3.92
C PRO A 207 25.25 -2.62 -2.63
N GLY A 208 26.23 -3.36 -2.11
CA GLY A 208 26.94 -3.01 -0.88
C GLY A 208 26.18 -3.28 0.43
N TYR A 209 24.87 -3.55 0.38
CA TYR A 209 24.06 -3.90 1.56
C TYR A 209 23.68 -5.39 1.59
N GLY A 210 23.17 -5.94 0.48
CA GLY A 210 22.62 -7.30 0.42
C GLY A 210 21.13 -7.29 0.08
N HIS A 211 20.35 -8.10 0.78
CA HIS A 211 18.92 -8.27 0.52
C HIS A 211 18.07 -7.33 1.37
N CYS A 212 17.18 -6.55 0.74
CA CYS A 212 16.07 -5.87 1.41
C CYS A 212 14.74 -6.58 1.15
N TYR A 213 13.92 -6.72 2.18
CA TYR A 213 12.49 -6.92 2.15
C TYR A 213 11.75 -5.60 2.50
N ALA A 214 10.98 -5.07 1.54
CA ALA A 214 10.21 -3.84 1.75
C ALA A 214 9.10 -4.06 2.78
N ALA A 215 9.23 -3.46 3.97
CA ALA A 215 8.28 -3.60 5.08
C ALA A 215 8.00 -2.28 5.80
N ASP A 216 8.68 -1.21 5.42
CA ASP A 216 8.60 0.04 6.16
C ASP A 216 8.28 1.22 5.23
N ILE A 217 7.93 2.36 5.82
CA ILE A 217 7.76 3.64 5.14
C ILE A 217 8.29 4.75 6.05
N GLY A 218 8.60 5.91 5.49
CA GLY A 218 9.03 7.07 6.28
C GLY A 218 8.64 8.37 5.62
N SER A 219 8.47 9.43 6.42
CA SER A 219 8.04 10.75 5.92
C SER A 219 8.97 11.27 4.82
N TRP A 220 10.29 11.03 4.97
CA TRP A 220 11.31 11.44 3.99
C TRP A 220 11.60 10.39 2.92
N ILE A 221 10.94 9.23 3.01
CA ILE A 221 11.13 8.12 2.07
C ILE A 221 10.02 8.21 1.03
N LYS A 222 10.30 9.04 0.02
CA LYS A 222 9.34 9.44 -1.03
C LYS A 222 9.98 9.30 -2.40
N ASP A 223 9.17 8.95 -3.37
CA ASP A 223 9.52 8.86 -4.78
C ASP A 223 10.66 7.84 -5.03
N ASP A 224 11.89 8.29 -5.26
CA ASP A 224 13.05 7.46 -5.60
C ASP A 224 14.00 7.21 -4.41
N ILE A 225 13.48 7.21 -3.18
CA ILE A 225 14.26 7.00 -1.95
C ILE A 225 13.92 5.64 -1.33
N LEU A 226 14.96 4.90 -0.93
CA LEU A 226 14.87 3.66 -0.17
C LEU A 226 15.79 3.78 1.06
N ASP A 227 15.31 3.36 2.24
CA ASP A 227 16.06 3.45 3.50
C ASP A 227 16.37 2.06 4.04
N VAL A 228 17.63 1.61 4.01
CA VAL A 228 18.01 0.31 4.57
C VAL A 228 18.20 0.37 6.08
N TRP A 229 17.83 -0.68 6.80
CA TRP A 229 18.12 -0.74 8.23
C TRP A 229 19.58 -1.16 8.48
N LEU A 230 20.31 -0.41 9.31
CA LEU A 230 21.67 -0.74 9.75
C LEU A 230 21.82 -0.47 11.25
N PRO A 231 22.59 -1.30 11.99
CA PRO A 231 22.73 -1.13 13.44
C PRO A 231 23.68 0.02 13.81
N GLY A 232 23.31 0.80 14.82
CA GLY A 232 24.19 1.77 15.47
C GLY A 232 24.80 2.77 14.48
N ASN A 233 26.14 2.91 14.51
CA ASN A 233 26.86 3.85 13.67
C ASN A 233 26.95 3.43 12.19
N GLN A 234 26.68 2.17 11.85
CA GLN A 234 26.71 1.72 10.45
C GLN A 234 25.70 2.48 9.59
N ALA A 235 24.57 2.91 10.18
CA ALA A 235 23.59 3.74 9.48
C ALA A 235 24.16 5.12 9.09
N ASN A 236 25.02 5.71 9.92
CA ASN A 236 25.70 6.95 9.59
C ASN A 236 26.82 6.71 8.56
N ASP A 237 27.58 5.62 8.71
CA ASP A 237 28.69 5.26 7.82
C ASP A 237 28.22 4.90 6.39
N TRP A 238 26.97 4.46 6.24
CA TRP A 238 26.33 4.20 4.95
C TRP A 238 26.23 5.46 4.08
N GLY A 239 26.04 6.62 4.71
CA GLY A 239 25.81 7.90 4.05
C GLY A 239 24.59 7.89 3.12
N VAL A 240 24.69 8.64 2.02
CA VAL A 240 23.64 8.72 0.99
C VAL A 240 24.23 8.32 -0.34
N GLN A 241 23.67 7.28 -0.95
CA GLN A 241 24.22 6.67 -2.17
C GLN A 241 23.17 6.66 -3.28
N ARG A 242 23.59 6.79 -4.54
CA ARG A 242 22.72 6.58 -5.71
C ARG A 242 23.05 5.21 -6.30
N LEU A 243 22.14 4.26 -6.17
CA LEU A 243 22.38 2.85 -6.50
C LEU A 243 21.35 2.33 -7.50
N THR A 244 21.80 1.41 -8.36
CA THR A 244 20.91 0.62 -9.21
C THR A 244 20.54 -0.65 -8.45
N LEU A 245 19.29 -0.70 -7.99
CA LEU A 245 18.70 -1.81 -7.26
C LEU A 245 18.13 -2.83 -8.24
N THR A 246 18.02 -4.10 -7.82
CA THR A 246 17.40 -5.15 -8.64
C THR A 246 16.26 -5.81 -7.87
N VAL A 247 15.06 -5.88 -8.44
CA VAL A 247 13.93 -6.65 -7.89
C VAL A 247 14.22 -8.14 -8.04
N GLU A 248 14.05 -8.92 -6.95
CA GLU A 248 14.40 -10.35 -6.88
C GLU A 248 13.27 -11.31 -7.24
#